data_AF-A0A0R0A2S8-F1
#
_entry.id   AF-A0A0R0A2S8-F1
#
_cell.length_a   1.000
_cell.length_b   1.000
_cell.length_c   1.000
_cell.angle_alpha   90.00
_cell.angle_beta   90.00
_cell.angle_gamma   90.00
#
_symmetry.space_group_name_H-M   'P 1'
#
loop_
_entity.id
_entity.type
_entity.pdbx_description
1 polymer ?
#
loop_
_entity_poly.entity_id
_entity_poly.type
_entity_poly.pdbx_seq_one_letter_code
_entity_poly.pdbx_strand_id
1 'polypeptide(L)'
;MQAAQTVPVPQVGFRFSTTENVDLANQNKLSWRVFYDKPSIGADATWFDAVKHGDLAKVKYMVNNGQDLEVKDTGSLNQTALGWAAFIGYEDMVDYLVSKGADIYAKDDGDVYNVMKSAVLGKNTNIVKKVHTLLNEKAPVDLNDQTVESDGETLIMVAASNNRLETVKYLLAQGANPNLVATTKDKKMGSYNQGAYSYACSRDLVDMQKLLAANGAVNHRTGKASCE
;
A
#
# COMPACT_ATOMS: atom_id res chain seq x y z
N MET A 1 -6.64 20.80 -24.20
CA MET A 1 -5.39 20.18 -24.69
C MET A 1 -4.93 19.19 -23.63
N GLN A 2 -5.06 17.90 -23.88
CA GLN A 2 -4.49 16.87 -23.00
C GLN A 2 -2.97 16.97 -23.09
N ALA A 3 -2.30 17.16 -21.95
CA ALA A 3 -0.85 17.03 -21.88
C ALA A 3 -0.51 15.60 -22.29
N ALA A 4 0.33 15.45 -23.32
CA ALA A 4 0.88 14.16 -23.69
C ALA A 4 1.56 13.56 -22.46
N GLN A 5 1.08 12.39 -22.03
CA GLN A 5 1.75 11.62 -20.99
C GLN A 5 3.15 11.29 -21.52
N THR A 6 4.17 11.88 -20.92
CA THR A 6 5.55 11.47 -21.17
C THR A 6 5.67 10.03 -20.71
N VAL A 7 5.83 9.11 -21.66
CA VAL A 7 6.16 7.71 -21.37
C VAL A 7 7.43 7.73 -20.50
N PRO A 8 7.40 7.19 -19.26
CA PRO A 8 8.58 7.20 -18.41
C PRO A 8 9.71 6.47 -19.13
N VAL A 9 10.91 7.08 -19.11
CA VAL A 9 12.12 6.45 -19.63
C VAL A 9 12.29 5.10 -18.93
N PRO A 10 12.53 3.99 -19.65
CA PRO A 10 12.73 2.70 -19.02
C PRO A 10 13.91 2.78 -18.04
N GLN A 11 13.61 2.72 -16.74
CA GLN A 11 14.65 2.67 -15.71
C GLN A 11 15.22 1.25 -15.69
N VAL A 12 16.51 1.13 -15.98
CA VAL A 12 17.21 -0.15 -16.08
C VAL A 12 17.46 -0.72 -14.68
N GLY A 13 17.24 -2.01 -14.49
CA GLY A 13 17.62 -2.73 -13.26
C GLY A 13 16.48 -3.01 -12.26
N PHE A 14 15.26 -2.54 -12.50
CA PHE A 14 14.11 -2.91 -11.66
C PHE A 14 13.65 -4.35 -11.96
N ARG A 15 13.33 -5.11 -10.90
CA ARG A 15 12.80 -6.48 -11.01
C ARG A 15 11.47 -6.52 -11.77
N PHE A 16 10.57 -5.59 -11.48
CA PHE A 16 9.31 -5.43 -12.22
C PHE A 16 9.50 -4.50 -13.42
N SER A 17 8.75 -4.77 -14.49
CA SER A 17 8.75 -3.95 -15.69
C SER A 17 8.27 -2.52 -15.42
N THR A 18 8.61 -1.59 -16.30
CA THR A 18 8.11 -0.20 -16.22
C THR A 18 6.59 -0.16 -16.16
N THR A 19 5.89 -1.01 -16.93
CA THR A 19 4.42 -1.08 -16.92
C THR A 19 3.88 -1.53 -15.57
N GLU A 20 4.47 -2.55 -14.95
CA GLU A 20 4.06 -3.01 -13.62
C GLU A 20 4.29 -1.94 -12.55
N ASN A 21 5.45 -1.27 -12.58
CA ASN A 21 5.78 -0.20 -11.64
C ASN A 21 4.84 1.00 -11.78
N VAL A 22 4.55 1.43 -13.02
CA VAL A 22 3.63 2.54 -13.33
C VAL A 22 2.18 2.21 -12.93
N ASP A 23 1.76 0.95 -13.09
CA ASP A 23 0.44 0.53 -12.66
C ASP A 23 0.30 0.51 -11.12
N LEU A 24 1.39 0.17 -10.42
CA LEU A 24 1.47 0.19 -8.96
C LEU A 24 1.35 1.62 -8.40
N ALA A 25 2.17 2.56 -8.90
CA ALA A 25 2.14 3.97 -8.54
C ALA A 25 2.58 4.86 -9.70
N ASN A 26 1.97 6.03 -9.85
CA ASN A 26 2.30 7.03 -10.85
C ASN A 26 1.78 8.41 -10.39
N GLN A 27 1.97 9.45 -11.21
CA GLN A 27 1.56 10.82 -10.89
C GLN A 27 0.06 10.99 -10.57
N ASN A 28 -0.80 10.05 -11.00
CA ASN A 28 -2.25 10.07 -10.75
C ASN A 28 -2.70 9.01 -9.72
N LYS A 29 -1.83 8.09 -9.31
CA LYS A 29 -2.12 7.01 -8.36
C LYS A 29 -0.95 6.87 -7.40
N LEU A 30 -1.12 7.21 -6.13
CA LEU A 30 -0.04 7.16 -5.13
C LEU A 30 1.19 7.97 -5.59
N SER A 31 0.98 9.21 -6.01
CA SER A 31 2.01 10.07 -6.61
C SER A 31 3.19 10.37 -5.70
N TRP A 32 3.02 10.25 -4.38
CA TRP A 32 4.09 10.37 -3.39
C TRP A 32 4.94 9.10 -3.22
N ARG A 33 4.57 7.98 -3.87
CA ARG A 33 5.24 6.66 -3.79
C ARG A 33 5.88 6.21 -5.11
N VAL A 34 6.17 7.14 -6.03
CA VAL A 34 6.80 6.81 -7.33
C VAL A 34 8.29 6.52 -7.14
N PHE A 35 8.57 5.30 -6.66
CA PHE A 35 9.91 4.85 -6.22
C PHE A 35 10.92 4.66 -7.35
N TYR A 36 10.46 4.65 -8.60
CA TYR A 36 11.28 4.45 -9.78
C TYR A 36 11.59 5.76 -10.53
N ASP A 37 11.09 6.91 -10.08
CA ASP A 37 11.31 8.18 -10.79
C ASP A 37 12.76 8.66 -10.65
N LYS A 38 13.35 8.51 -9.47
CA LYS A 38 14.70 8.98 -9.12
C LYS A 38 15.42 7.95 -8.26
N PRO A 39 16.75 7.84 -8.39
CA PRO A 39 17.56 7.08 -7.45
C PRO A 39 17.35 7.56 -6.01
N SER A 40 17.58 6.66 -5.06
CA SER A 40 17.59 6.99 -3.64
C SER A 40 18.76 7.94 -3.34
N ILE A 41 18.61 8.76 -2.30
CA ILE A 41 19.62 9.75 -1.88
C ILE A 41 19.94 9.58 -0.40
N GLY A 42 21.05 10.17 0.05
CA GLY A 42 21.50 10.10 1.45
C GLY A 42 22.46 8.94 1.72
N ALA A 43 22.79 8.74 3.00
CA ALA A 43 23.81 7.78 3.43
C ALA A 43 23.46 6.32 3.05
N ASP A 44 22.17 5.97 3.13
CA ASP A 44 21.64 4.63 2.83
C ASP A 44 21.08 4.51 1.40
N ALA A 45 21.44 5.43 0.48
CA ALA A 45 20.93 5.41 -0.90
C ALA A 45 21.14 4.04 -1.59
N THR A 46 22.33 3.46 -1.44
CA THR A 46 22.66 2.15 -2.05
C THR A 46 21.78 1.02 -1.52
N TRP A 47 21.41 1.09 -0.24
CA TRP A 47 20.51 0.13 0.41
C TRP A 47 19.09 0.23 -0.15
N PHE A 48 18.55 1.44 -0.19
CA PHE A 48 17.20 1.66 -0.71
C PHE A 48 17.09 1.44 -2.21
N ASP A 49 18.14 1.73 -2.99
CA ASP A 49 18.18 1.35 -4.39
C ASP A 49 18.14 -0.17 -4.54
N ALA A 50 18.91 -0.94 -3.77
CA ALA A 50 18.85 -2.41 -3.83
C ALA A 50 17.44 -2.93 -3.51
N VAL A 51 16.79 -2.36 -2.49
CA VAL A 51 15.41 -2.70 -2.10
C VAL A 51 14.42 -2.36 -3.21
N LYS A 52 14.43 -1.13 -3.72
CA LYS A 52 13.48 -0.64 -4.75
C LYS A 52 13.62 -1.40 -6.06
N HIS A 53 14.85 -1.72 -6.47
CA HIS A 53 15.13 -2.53 -7.65
C HIS A 53 14.80 -4.02 -7.46
N GLY A 54 14.54 -4.48 -6.23
CA GLY A 54 14.27 -5.89 -5.96
C GLY A 54 15.52 -6.77 -6.02
N ASP A 55 16.71 -6.20 -5.79
CA ASP A 55 17.97 -6.94 -5.78
C ASP A 55 18.18 -7.63 -4.41
N LEU A 56 17.51 -8.77 -4.24
CA LEU A 56 17.59 -9.55 -3.00
C LEU A 56 19.02 -10.04 -2.71
N ALA A 57 19.83 -10.31 -3.74
CA ALA A 57 21.21 -10.77 -3.54
C ALA A 57 22.06 -9.66 -2.90
N LYS A 58 21.95 -8.43 -3.40
CA LYS A 58 22.63 -7.27 -2.83
C LYS A 58 22.09 -6.91 -1.45
N VAL A 59 20.77 -6.97 -1.24
CA VAL A 59 20.15 -6.80 0.08
C VAL A 59 20.72 -7.80 1.09
N LYS A 60 20.79 -9.09 0.74
CA LYS A 60 21.40 -10.13 1.59
C LYS A 60 22.87 -9.84 1.89
N TYR A 61 23.64 -9.45 0.88
CA TYR A 61 25.05 -9.08 1.05
C TYR A 61 25.21 -7.91 2.03
N MET A 62 24.44 -6.83 1.87
CA MET A 62 24.54 -5.65 2.75
C MET A 62 24.16 -5.99 4.20
N VAL A 63 23.08 -6.76 4.41
CA VAL A 63 22.69 -7.23 5.75
C VAL A 63 23.78 -8.09 6.39
N ASN A 64 24.42 -9.00 5.63
CA ASN A 64 25.55 -9.80 6.14
C ASN A 64 26.79 -8.95 6.48
N ASN A 65 26.88 -7.72 5.97
CA ASN A 65 27.95 -6.76 6.26
C ASN A 65 27.51 -5.67 7.25
N GLY A 66 26.43 -5.90 8.00
CA GLY A 66 26.02 -5.02 9.11
C GLY A 66 25.13 -3.86 8.72
N GLN A 67 24.46 -3.89 7.55
CA GLN A 67 23.41 -2.93 7.23
C GLN A 67 22.31 -2.97 8.30
N ASP A 68 22.00 -1.82 8.88
CA ASP A 68 20.85 -1.64 9.76
C ASP A 68 19.55 -1.68 8.95
N LEU A 69 18.61 -2.54 9.37
CA LEU A 69 17.33 -2.76 8.70
C LEU A 69 16.34 -1.61 8.91
N GLU A 70 16.52 -0.87 10.02
CA GLU A 70 15.56 0.13 10.50
C GLU A 70 15.93 1.57 10.10
N VAL A 71 17.01 1.74 9.34
CA VAL A 71 17.29 3.00 8.64
C VAL A 71 16.09 3.40 7.79
N LYS A 72 15.89 4.71 7.65
CA LYS A 72 14.76 5.29 6.94
C LYS A 72 15.21 5.90 5.62
N ASP A 73 14.39 5.75 4.59
CA ASP A 73 14.60 6.38 3.29
C ASP A 73 14.26 7.88 3.39
N THR A 74 15.18 8.65 3.99
CA THR A 74 15.02 10.10 4.25
C THR A 74 14.95 10.93 2.98
N GLY A 75 15.38 10.36 1.84
CA GLY A 75 15.19 10.94 0.52
C GLY A 75 13.77 10.79 -0.04
N SER A 76 12.90 10.09 0.68
CA SER A 76 11.52 9.80 0.29
C SER A 76 10.59 9.92 1.50
N LEU A 77 9.78 8.90 1.79
CA LEU A 77 8.73 8.92 2.82
C LEU A 77 9.22 8.52 4.21
N ASN A 78 10.52 8.53 4.51
CA ASN A 78 11.05 7.96 5.75
C ASN A 78 10.62 6.49 5.97
N GLN A 79 10.46 5.73 4.88
CA GLN A 79 10.03 4.32 4.94
C GLN A 79 11.22 3.38 5.15
N THR A 80 11.00 2.24 5.83
CA THR A 80 12.01 1.17 5.96
C THR A 80 12.10 0.30 4.71
N ALA A 81 13.13 -0.55 4.66
CA ALA A 81 13.26 -1.56 3.61
C ALA A 81 12.07 -2.52 3.57
N LEU A 82 11.56 -2.94 4.74
CA LEU A 82 10.41 -3.84 4.81
C LEU A 82 9.14 -3.17 4.27
N GLY A 83 8.91 -1.90 4.59
CA GLY A 83 7.80 -1.12 4.03
C GLY A 83 7.88 -1.01 2.50
N TRP A 84 9.08 -0.75 1.96
CA TRP A 84 9.28 -0.71 0.50
C TRP A 84 9.04 -2.05 -0.17
N ALA A 85 9.63 -3.13 0.37
CA ALA A 85 9.44 -4.48 -0.16
C ALA A 85 7.97 -4.90 -0.14
N ALA A 86 7.26 -4.57 0.95
CA ALA A 86 5.84 -4.87 1.11
C ALA A 86 4.95 -4.08 0.14
N PHE A 87 5.21 -2.78 -0.03
CA PHE A 87 4.48 -1.94 -0.97
C PHE A 87 4.71 -2.37 -2.43
N ILE A 88 5.97 -2.61 -2.80
CA ILE A 88 6.32 -2.94 -4.18
C ILE A 88 5.83 -4.34 -4.55
N GLY A 89 5.89 -5.30 -3.63
CA GLY A 89 5.36 -6.65 -3.84
C GLY A 89 6.40 -7.76 -3.86
N TYR A 90 7.57 -7.55 -3.25
CA TYR A 90 8.67 -8.52 -3.24
C TYR A 90 8.54 -9.52 -2.09
N GLU A 91 7.78 -10.61 -2.29
CA GLU A 91 7.49 -11.61 -1.26
C GLU A 91 8.75 -12.23 -0.63
N ASP A 92 9.73 -12.58 -1.46
CA ASP A 92 11.03 -13.16 -1.07
C ASP A 92 11.87 -12.21 -0.20
N MET A 93 11.79 -10.91 -0.49
CA MET A 93 12.48 -9.88 0.27
C MET A 93 11.75 -9.58 1.58
N VAL A 94 10.42 -9.57 1.60
CA VAL A 94 9.64 -9.51 2.84
C VAL A 94 9.98 -10.69 3.75
N ASP A 95 9.99 -11.92 3.23
CA ASP A 95 10.37 -13.11 4.00
C ASP A 95 11.76 -12.98 4.60
N TYR A 96 12.72 -12.54 3.78
CA TYR A 96 14.07 -12.36 4.24
C TYR A 96 14.17 -11.30 5.34
N LEU A 97 13.62 -10.11 5.14
CA LEU A 97 13.70 -9.00 6.10
C LEU A 97 12.99 -9.35 7.42
N VAL A 98 11.81 -9.97 7.37
CA VAL A 98 11.11 -10.46 8.55
C VAL A 98 11.93 -11.53 9.28
N SER A 99 12.55 -12.47 8.55
CA SER A 99 13.42 -13.49 9.16
C SER A 99 14.66 -12.92 9.85
N LYS A 100 15.05 -11.70 9.49
CA LYS A 100 16.15 -10.94 10.11
C LYS A 100 15.68 -10.00 11.23
N GLY A 101 14.39 -10.02 11.56
CA GLY A 101 13.84 -9.25 12.67
C GLY A 101 13.44 -7.82 12.32
N ALA A 102 13.25 -7.49 11.04
CA ALA A 102 12.75 -6.17 10.64
C ALA A 102 11.39 -5.86 11.30
N ASP A 103 11.18 -4.60 11.68
CA ASP A 103 10.00 -4.19 12.42
C ASP A 103 8.74 -4.13 11.53
N ILE A 104 7.78 -5.02 11.81
CA ILE A 104 6.48 -5.06 11.12
C ILE A 104 5.55 -3.90 11.51
N TYR A 105 5.87 -3.16 12.58
CA TYR A 105 5.14 -1.97 13.03
C TYR A 105 5.74 -0.65 12.49
N ALA A 106 6.73 -0.74 11.59
CA ALA A 106 7.36 0.43 11.01
C ALA A 106 6.36 1.35 10.30
N LYS A 107 6.51 2.65 10.57
CA LYS A 107 5.71 3.75 10.02
C LYS A 107 6.48 4.52 8.95
N ASP A 108 5.76 5.32 8.18
CA ASP A 108 6.32 6.27 7.22
C ASP A 108 5.49 7.56 7.13
N ASP A 109 6.01 8.57 6.44
CA ASP A 109 5.38 9.90 6.28
C ASP A 109 4.29 9.93 5.21
N GLY A 110 4.09 8.83 4.49
CA GLY A 110 3.07 8.65 3.46
C GLY A 110 1.82 7.98 4.00
N ASP A 111 1.45 8.29 5.25
CA ASP A 111 0.26 7.81 5.94
C ASP A 111 0.28 6.28 6.15
N VAL A 112 1.36 5.73 6.70
CA VAL A 112 1.49 4.30 7.03
C VAL A 112 1.69 4.12 8.52
N TYR A 113 0.73 3.48 9.18
CA TYR A 113 0.80 3.15 10.61
C TYR A 113 1.54 1.85 10.94
N ASN A 114 1.66 0.93 9.97
CA ASN A 114 2.46 -0.29 10.02
C ASN A 114 2.65 -0.89 8.61
N VAL A 115 3.49 -1.91 8.48
CA VAL A 115 3.81 -2.55 7.19
C VAL A 115 2.58 -3.14 6.46
N MET A 116 1.50 -3.46 7.18
CA MET A 116 0.26 -3.97 6.57
C MET A 116 -0.38 -2.91 5.66
N LYS A 117 -0.36 -1.62 6.05
CA LYS A 117 -0.87 -0.54 5.17
C LYS A 117 0.01 -0.37 3.93
N SER A 118 1.34 -0.47 4.04
CA SER A 118 2.22 -0.51 2.86
C SER A 118 1.85 -1.65 1.91
N ALA A 119 1.64 -2.87 2.43
CA ALA A 119 1.23 -4.03 1.62
C ALA A 119 -0.15 -3.83 0.96
N VAL A 120 -1.10 -3.21 1.66
CA VAL A 120 -2.45 -2.92 1.16
C VAL A 120 -2.45 -1.83 0.08
N LEU A 121 -1.58 -0.82 0.20
CA LEU A 121 -1.32 0.14 -0.88
C LEU A 121 -0.71 -0.55 -2.10
N GLY A 122 0.04 -1.64 -1.89
CA GLY A 122 0.60 -2.51 -2.92
C GLY A 122 -0.44 -3.39 -3.65
N LYS A 123 0.04 -4.21 -4.60
CA LYS A 123 -0.81 -5.14 -5.38
C LYS A 123 -0.73 -6.60 -4.92
N ASN A 124 0.22 -6.94 -4.06
CA ASN A 124 0.47 -8.33 -3.69
C ASN A 124 -0.28 -8.73 -2.41
N THR A 125 -1.43 -9.39 -2.57
CA THR A 125 -2.25 -9.84 -1.44
C THR A 125 -1.59 -10.92 -0.58
N ASN A 126 -0.60 -11.68 -1.08
CA ASN A 126 0.10 -12.66 -0.24
C ASN A 126 0.92 -11.98 0.86
N ILE A 127 1.49 -10.81 0.57
CA ILE A 127 2.18 -10.00 1.57
C ILE A 127 1.19 -9.48 2.61
N VAL A 128 0.00 -9.01 2.19
CA VAL A 128 -1.07 -8.60 3.11
C VAL A 128 -1.44 -9.75 4.05
N LYS A 129 -1.67 -10.95 3.52
CA LYS A 129 -1.97 -12.16 4.32
C LYS A 129 -0.87 -12.43 5.34
N LYS A 130 0.38 -12.43 4.90
CA LYS A 130 1.55 -12.73 5.73
C LYS A 130 1.69 -11.74 6.88
N VAL A 131 1.69 -10.43 6.57
CA VAL A 131 1.83 -9.39 7.59
C VAL A 131 0.62 -9.39 8.53
N HIS A 132 -0.60 -9.60 8.02
CA HIS A 132 -1.79 -9.74 8.84
C HIS A 132 -1.71 -10.91 9.83
N THR A 133 -1.23 -12.08 9.40
CA THR A 133 -0.98 -13.22 10.29
C THR A 133 0.06 -12.88 11.37
N LEU A 134 1.21 -12.32 10.98
CA LEU A 134 2.27 -11.97 11.92
C LEU A 134 1.83 -10.93 12.97
N LEU A 135 1.00 -9.97 12.57
CA LEU A 135 0.43 -8.99 13.50
C LEU A 135 -0.55 -9.66 14.47
N ASN A 136 -1.45 -10.51 13.96
CA ASN A 136 -2.43 -11.24 14.78
C ASN A 136 -1.80 -12.20 15.79
N GLU A 137 -0.65 -12.79 15.47
CA GLU A 137 0.11 -13.63 16.41
C GLU A 137 0.60 -12.82 17.63
N LYS A 138 0.84 -11.52 17.47
CA LYS A 138 1.27 -10.63 18.56
C LYS A 138 0.09 -10.01 19.31
N ALA A 139 -0.91 -9.52 18.58
CA ALA A 139 -2.13 -8.96 19.13
C ALA A 139 -3.26 -9.01 18.08
N PRO A 140 -4.51 -9.31 18.46
CA PRO A 140 -5.63 -9.31 17.52
C PRO A 140 -5.73 -7.99 16.75
N VAL A 141 -5.74 -8.09 15.42
CA VAL A 141 -5.92 -6.97 14.52
C VAL A 141 -7.41 -6.78 14.28
N ASP A 142 -7.95 -5.64 14.72
CA ASP A 142 -9.28 -5.22 14.33
C ASP A 142 -9.23 -4.48 12.98
N LEU A 143 -9.70 -5.15 11.92
CA LEU A 143 -9.75 -4.58 10.57
C LEU A 143 -10.76 -3.42 10.43
N ASN A 144 -11.57 -3.19 11.46
CA ASN A 144 -12.61 -2.16 11.51
C ASN A 144 -12.26 -1.00 12.45
N ASP A 145 -11.08 -1.01 13.08
CA ASP A 145 -10.65 0.07 13.97
C ASP A 145 -10.38 1.36 13.16
N GLN A 146 -11.23 2.38 13.37
CA GLN A 146 -11.12 3.70 12.73
C GLN A 146 -10.35 4.72 13.58
N THR A 147 -9.65 4.29 14.63
CA THR A 147 -8.85 5.14 15.51
C THR A 147 -7.34 5.06 15.21
N VAL A 148 -6.93 4.04 14.46
CA VAL A 148 -5.53 3.82 14.06
C VAL A 148 -5.04 4.90 13.11
N GLU A 149 -5.91 5.32 12.20
CA GLU A 149 -5.63 6.35 11.20
C GLU A 149 -6.27 7.68 11.55
N SER A 150 -5.55 8.77 11.26
CA SER A 150 -5.98 10.12 11.65
C SER A 150 -7.28 10.57 10.97
N ASP A 151 -7.59 10.02 9.79
CA ASP A 151 -8.80 10.27 9.04
C ASP A 151 -9.86 9.17 9.16
N GLY A 152 -9.55 8.12 9.93
CA GLY A 152 -10.39 6.97 10.18
C GLY A 152 -10.63 6.07 8.98
N GLU A 153 -9.77 6.10 7.96
CA GLU A 153 -9.81 5.10 6.91
C GLU A 153 -9.46 3.70 7.43
N THR A 154 -10.22 2.71 6.98
CA THR A 154 -9.92 1.29 7.21
C THR A 154 -9.16 0.70 6.01
N LEU A 155 -8.47 -0.42 6.20
CA LEU A 155 -7.68 -1.04 5.13
C LEU A 155 -8.52 -1.45 3.90
N ILE A 156 -9.81 -1.76 4.07
CA ILE A 156 -10.70 -2.07 2.94
C ILE A 156 -10.99 -0.82 2.10
N MET A 157 -11.08 0.37 2.72
CA MET A 157 -11.20 1.64 1.99
C MET A 157 -9.95 1.93 1.16
N VAL A 158 -8.77 1.75 1.77
CA VAL A 158 -7.47 1.95 1.10
C VAL A 158 -7.30 0.97 -0.06
N ALA A 159 -7.67 -0.30 0.12
CA ALA A 159 -7.62 -1.32 -0.93
C ALA A 159 -8.60 -1.00 -2.08
N ALA A 160 -9.83 -0.59 -1.75
CA ALA A 160 -10.84 -0.23 -2.74
C ALA A 160 -10.43 1.00 -3.56
N SER A 161 -9.93 2.06 -2.92
CA SER A 161 -9.50 3.30 -3.59
C SER A 161 -8.32 3.09 -4.54
N ASN A 162 -7.48 2.09 -4.29
CA ASN A 162 -6.32 1.74 -5.11
C ASN A 162 -6.57 0.56 -6.07
N ASN A 163 -7.83 0.12 -6.22
CA ASN A 163 -8.24 -0.98 -7.08
C ASN A 163 -7.51 -2.32 -6.79
N ARG A 164 -7.38 -2.67 -5.51
CA ARG A 164 -6.71 -3.91 -5.06
C ARG A 164 -7.73 -5.03 -4.84
N LEU A 165 -8.34 -5.54 -5.92
CA LEU A 165 -9.46 -6.49 -5.89
C LEU A 165 -9.20 -7.72 -5.00
N GLU A 166 -8.07 -8.39 -5.17
CA GLU A 166 -7.73 -9.59 -4.38
C GLU A 166 -7.53 -9.26 -2.90
N THR A 167 -6.98 -8.08 -2.60
CA THR A 167 -6.84 -7.60 -1.22
C THR A 167 -8.20 -7.30 -0.60
N VAL A 168 -9.14 -6.69 -1.34
CA VAL A 168 -10.52 -6.49 -0.87
C VAL A 168 -11.21 -7.81 -0.61
N LYS A 169 -11.10 -8.80 -1.52
CA LYS A 169 -11.65 -10.16 -1.30
C LYS A 169 -11.10 -10.78 -0.02
N TYR A 170 -9.79 -10.67 0.20
CA TYR A 170 -9.16 -11.19 1.41
C TYR A 170 -9.69 -10.48 2.66
N LEU A 171 -9.70 -9.15 2.70
CA LEU A 171 -10.15 -8.38 3.86
C LEU A 171 -11.62 -8.67 4.21
N LEU A 172 -12.50 -8.79 3.20
CA LEU A 172 -13.90 -9.20 3.40
C LEU A 172 -13.99 -10.59 4.03
N ALA A 173 -13.20 -11.56 3.55
CA ALA A 173 -13.14 -12.90 4.12
C ALA A 173 -12.58 -12.93 5.56
N GLN A 174 -11.87 -11.89 5.98
CA GLN A 174 -11.40 -11.71 7.36
C GLN A 174 -12.35 -10.88 8.24
N GLY A 175 -13.52 -10.47 7.73
CA GLY A 175 -14.52 -9.74 8.51
C GLY A 175 -14.40 -8.21 8.45
N ALA A 176 -13.67 -7.65 7.48
CA ALA A 176 -13.69 -6.20 7.25
C ALA A 176 -15.10 -5.76 6.80
N ASN A 177 -15.62 -4.70 7.43
CA ASN A 177 -16.92 -4.12 7.14
C ASN A 177 -16.82 -3.14 5.95
N PRO A 178 -17.42 -3.44 4.79
CA PRO A 178 -17.31 -2.58 3.61
C PRO A 178 -18.18 -1.31 3.68
N ASN A 179 -19.04 -1.19 4.70
CA ASN A 179 -19.98 -0.08 4.85
C ASN A 179 -19.52 1.00 5.84
N LEU A 180 -18.31 0.88 6.40
CA LEU A 180 -17.71 1.98 7.16
C LEU A 180 -17.41 3.17 6.25
N VAL A 181 -17.33 4.35 6.85
CA VAL A 181 -16.97 5.62 6.21
C VAL A 181 -15.87 6.27 7.03
N ALA A 182 -14.86 6.84 6.38
CA ALA A 182 -13.78 7.59 7.03
C ALA A 182 -14.36 8.63 8.00
N THR A 183 -13.76 8.75 9.19
CA THR A 183 -14.31 9.53 10.30
C THR A 183 -13.83 10.99 10.31
N THR A 184 -12.90 11.36 9.42
CA THR A 184 -12.40 12.73 9.31
C THR A 184 -13.54 13.73 9.13
N LYS A 185 -13.44 14.84 9.87
CA LYS A 185 -14.35 15.98 9.76
C LYS A 185 -13.79 17.08 8.85
N ASP A 186 -12.53 16.97 8.43
CA ASP A 186 -11.92 17.94 7.54
C ASP A 186 -12.41 17.70 6.09
N LYS A 187 -13.30 18.57 5.65
CA LYS A 187 -13.89 18.54 4.30
C LYS A 187 -12.87 18.73 3.17
N LYS A 188 -11.64 19.15 3.49
CA LYS A 188 -10.56 19.30 2.51
C LYS A 188 -9.83 17.99 2.23
N MET A 189 -9.95 17.00 3.13
CA MET A 189 -9.33 15.69 2.92
C MET A 189 -10.05 14.90 1.84
N GLY A 190 -9.30 14.23 0.97
CA GLY A 190 -9.87 13.37 -0.07
C GLY A 190 -10.71 12.21 0.47
N SER A 191 -10.38 11.75 1.69
CA SER A 191 -11.09 10.72 2.44
C SER A 191 -12.37 11.21 3.10
N TYR A 192 -12.62 12.53 3.15
CA TYR A 192 -13.84 13.06 3.74
C TYR A 192 -15.08 12.44 3.11
N ASN A 193 -15.92 11.86 3.96
CA ASN A 193 -17.17 11.24 3.56
C ASN A 193 -16.95 10.12 2.52
N GLN A 194 -15.87 9.35 2.61
CA GLN A 194 -15.59 8.21 1.73
C GLN A 194 -15.66 6.86 2.47
N GLY A 195 -16.26 5.87 1.83
CA GLY A 195 -16.15 4.46 2.17
C GLY A 195 -15.66 3.65 0.97
N ALA A 196 -15.51 2.34 1.13
CA ALA A 196 -15.00 1.46 0.06
C ALA A 196 -15.84 1.57 -1.22
N TYR A 197 -17.18 1.57 -1.10
CA TYR A 197 -18.08 1.65 -2.24
C TYR A 197 -18.03 3.02 -2.93
N SER A 198 -17.99 4.12 -2.17
CA SER A 198 -17.95 5.46 -2.76
C SER A 198 -16.63 5.73 -3.47
N TYR A 199 -15.51 5.15 -3.02
CA TYR A 199 -14.26 5.16 -3.77
C TYR A 199 -14.34 4.39 -5.08
N ALA A 200 -14.95 3.19 -5.06
CA ALA A 200 -15.14 2.40 -6.27
C ALA A 200 -15.98 3.17 -7.31
N CYS A 201 -16.97 3.93 -6.85
CA CYS A 201 -17.78 4.81 -7.71
C CYS A 201 -17.02 6.03 -8.23
N SER A 202 -16.37 6.80 -7.36
CA SER A 202 -15.71 8.05 -7.76
C SER A 202 -14.52 7.85 -8.70
N ARG A 203 -13.99 6.63 -8.76
CA ARG A 203 -12.86 6.22 -9.60
C ARG A 203 -13.25 5.31 -10.77
N ASP A 204 -14.56 5.10 -11.00
CA ASP A 204 -15.10 4.26 -12.08
C ASP A 204 -14.52 2.81 -12.09
N LEU A 205 -14.36 2.23 -10.90
CA LEU A 205 -13.81 0.89 -10.71
C LEU A 205 -14.92 -0.16 -10.78
N VAL A 206 -15.42 -0.45 -11.99
CA VAL A 206 -16.58 -1.33 -12.23
C VAL A 206 -16.47 -2.69 -11.54
N ASP A 207 -15.33 -3.36 -11.60
CA ASP A 207 -15.16 -4.66 -10.97
C ASP A 207 -15.11 -4.57 -9.43
N MET A 208 -14.58 -3.47 -8.91
CA MET A 208 -14.59 -3.19 -7.47
C MET A 208 -16.01 -2.91 -6.98
N GLN A 209 -16.81 -2.16 -7.74
CA GLN A 209 -18.22 -1.91 -7.44
C GLN A 209 -19.00 -3.23 -7.37
N LYS A 210 -18.84 -4.10 -8.38
CA LYS A 210 -19.48 -5.44 -8.40
C LYS A 210 -19.05 -6.29 -7.20
N LEU A 211 -17.74 -6.34 -6.92
CA LEU A 211 -17.20 -7.09 -5.79
C LEU A 211 -17.79 -6.62 -4.47
N LEU A 212 -17.79 -5.31 -4.22
CA LEU A 212 -18.30 -4.74 -2.98
C LEU A 212 -19.82 -4.91 -2.86
N ALA A 213 -20.59 -4.67 -3.93
CA ALA A 213 -22.05 -4.88 -3.96
C ALA A 213 -22.43 -6.33 -3.65
N ALA A 214 -21.71 -7.29 -4.24
CA ALA A 214 -21.91 -8.72 -3.98
C ALA A 214 -21.64 -9.11 -2.51
N ASN A 215 -20.91 -8.26 -1.77
CA ASN A 215 -20.60 -8.44 -0.35
C ASN A 215 -21.38 -7.45 0.54
N GLY A 216 -22.54 -6.97 0.07
CA GLY A 216 -23.47 -6.15 0.86
C GLY A 216 -23.01 -4.71 1.11
N ALA A 217 -22.01 -4.24 0.37
CA ALA A 217 -21.60 -2.84 0.42
C ALA A 217 -22.63 -1.95 -0.30
N VAL A 218 -22.92 -0.80 0.30
CA VAL A 218 -23.78 0.23 -0.29
C VAL A 218 -23.05 1.57 -0.34
N ASN A 219 -23.49 2.43 -1.23
CA ASN A 219 -23.15 3.84 -1.19
C ASN A 219 -23.80 4.44 0.06
N HIS A 220 -22.98 4.84 1.04
CA HIS A 220 -23.44 5.35 2.34
C HIS A 220 -24.28 6.63 2.23
N ARG A 221 -24.22 7.34 1.10
CA ARG A 221 -25.01 8.55 0.85
C ARG A 221 -26.43 8.24 0.36
N THR A 222 -26.62 7.11 -0.35
CA THR A 222 -27.89 6.75 -0.98
C THR A 222 -28.53 5.50 -0.36
N GLY A 223 -27.76 4.71 0.38
CA GLY A 223 -28.16 3.40 0.91
C GLY A 223 -28.30 2.30 -0.16
N LYS A 224 -27.88 2.57 -1.41
CA LYS A 224 -28.03 1.65 -2.54
C LYS A 224 -26.70 1.05 -2.97
N ALA A 225 -26.73 -0.16 -3.52
CA ALA A 225 -25.60 -0.76 -4.22
C ALA A 225 -25.46 -0.18 -5.65
N SER A 226 -25.43 1.15 -5.75
CA SER A 226 -25.29 1.91 -7.00
C SER A 226 -24.48 3.18 -6.77
N CYS A 227 -23.84 3.68 -7.83
CA CYS A 227 -23.18 4.98 -7.79
C CYS A 227 -24.17 6.15 -7.92
N GLU A 228 -25.38 5.85 -8.40
CA GLU A 228 -26.56 6.73 -8.44
C GLU A 228 -27.33 6.77 -7.11
#